data_AF-A0AAN4HBX7-F1
#
_entry.id   AF-A0AAN4HBX7-F1
#
_cell.length_a   1.000
_cell.length_b   1.000
_cell.length_c   1.000
_cell.angle_alpha   90.00
_cell.angle_beta   90.00
_cell.angle_gamma   90.00
#
_symmetry.space_group_name_H-M   'P 1'
#
loop_
_entity.id
_entity.type
_entity.pdbx_description
1 polymer ?
#
loop_
_entity_poly.entity_id
_entity_poly.type
_entity_poly.pdbx_seq_one_letter_code
_entity_poly.pdbx_strand_id
1 'polypeptide(L)'
;MTDHSLRPELKLFERHIARWDDYYNAPADIANRKLDAYPYLGPGFTFTCRDKKDTKLLHGLFAFNYSAVVSCGISASSLPGMRYGIPRLVSAVADQLFSDNREEILKNFYSYNEAEFVGEWTNRGSEVR
;
A
#
# COMPACT_ATOMS: atom_id res chain seq x y z
N MET A 1 14.09 -1.27 18.36
CA MET A 1 12.98 -0.58 17.66
C MET A 1 12.58 -1.30 16.38
N THR A 2 13.54 -1.86 15.62
CA THR A 2 13.28 -2.56 14.35
C THR A 2 12.88 -4.03 14.49
N ASP A 3 13.22 -4.68 15.60
CA ASP A 3 12.82 -6.07 15.83
C ASP A 3 11.31 -6.17 16.11
N HIS A 4 10.58 -6.80 15.19
CA HIS A 4 9.14 -7.00 15.24
C HIS A 4 8.72 -7.88 16.42
N SER A 5 9.60 -8.79 16.89
CA SER A 5 9.30 -9.69 18.01
C SER A 5 9.14 -8.97 19.34
N LEU A 6 9.70 -7.77 19.43
CA LEU A 6 9.60 -6.91 20.59
C LEU A 6 8.31 -6.06 20.58
N ARG A 7 7.47 -6.19 19.55
CA ARG A 7 6.22 -5.44 19.38
C ARG A 7 5.03 -6.36 19.63
N PRO A 8 4.35 -6.26 20.78
CA PRO A 8 3.26 -7.17 21.12
C PRO A 8 2.13 -7.17 20.08
N GLU A 9 1.88 -6.04 19.42
CA GLU A 9 0.89 -5.90 18.35
C GLU A 9 1.26 -6.69 17.07
N LEU A 10 2.55 -7.02 16.88
CA LEU A 10 3.03 -7.79 15.73
C LEU A 10 3.24 -9.27 16.05
N LYS A 11 3.01 -9.71 17.29
CA LYS A 11 3.30 -11.09 17.72
C LYS A 11 2.61 -12.17 16.86
N LEU A 12 1.42 -11.87 16.34
CA LEU A 12 0.68 -12.78 15.46
C LEU A 12 1.28 -12.87 14.04
N PHE A 13 2.04 -11.85 13.64
CA PHE A 13 2.49 -11.62 12.27
C PHE A 13 4.00 -11.75 12.09
N GLU A 14 4.82 -11.59 13.14
CA GLU A 14 6.28 -11.42 13.05
C GLU A 14 6.98 -12.50 12.22
N ARG A 15 6.50 -13.74 12.34
CA ARG A 15 7.09 -14.93 11.70
C ARG A 15 6.81 -14.99 10.20
N HIS A 16 5.78 -14.27 9.76
CA HIS A 16 5.39 -14.18 8.36
C HIS A 16 6.01 -12.96 7.68
N ILE A 17 6.42 -11.93 8.44
CA ILE A 17 7.05 -10.72 7.91
C ILE A 17 8.40 -11.07 7.29
N ALA A 18 8.56 -10.75 6.01
CA ALA A 18 9.84 -10.86 5.33
C ALA A 18 10.80 -9.77 5.82
N ARG A 19 12.08 -10.12 5.86
CA ARG A 19 13.17 -9.26 6.33
C ARG A 19 14.24 -9.15 5.25
N TRP A 20 15.19 -8.25 5.41
CA TRP A 20 16.26 -8.07 4.43
C TRP A 20 17.19 -9.30 4.32
N ASP A 21 17.39 -10.07 5.40
CA ASP A 21 18.12 -11.35 5.33
C ASP A 21 17.45 -12.40 4.44
N ASP A 22 16.13 -12.33 4.27
CA ASP A 22 15.39 -13.22 3.36
C ASP A 22 15.68 -12.90 1.87
N TYR A 23 16.19 -11.70 1.55
CA TYR A 23 16.40 -11.23 0.16
C TYR A 23 17.85 -10.94 -0.21
N TYR A 24 18.70 -10.60 0.77
CA TYR A 24 20.08 -10.22 0.51
C TYR A 24 21.04 -10.87 1.53
N ASN A 25 21.84 -11.83 1.04
CA ASN A 25 22.96 -12.39 1.78
C ASN A 25 24.19 -11.50 1.59
N ALA A 26 24.37 -10.55 2.49
CA ALA A 26 25.51 -9.63 2.46
C ALA A 26 26.85 -10.40 2.60
N PRO A 27 27.88 -10.03 1.81
CA PRO A 27 29.26 -10.45 2.05
C PRO A 27 29.72 -10.14 3.49
N ALA A 28 30.59 -10.98 4.04
CA ALA A 28 30.98 -10.93 5.46
C ALA A 28 31.59 -9.59 5.89
N ASP A 29 32.24 -8.87 4.98
CA ASP A 29 32.87 -7.57 5.20
C ASP A 29 31.86 -6.43 5.37
N ILE A 30 30.63 -6.57 4.84
CA ILE A 30 29.57 -5.57 4.94
C ILE A 30 28.30 -6.07 5.65
N ALA A 31 28.31 -7.33 6.11
CA ALA A 31 27.19 -7.94 6.82
C ALA A 31 26.85 -7.19 8.10
N ASN A 32 25.57 -6.88 8.29
CA ASN A 32 25.10 -6.14 9.46
C ASN A 32 23.75 -6.69 9.93
N ARG A 33 23.80 -7.48 11.00
CA ARG A 33 22.62 -8.10 11.62
C ARG A 33 21.50 -7.12 11.97
N LYS A 34 21.83 -5.84 12.24
CA LYS A 34 20.80 -4.82 12.50
C LYS A 34 20.03 -4.45 11.24
N LEU A 35 20.70 -4.36 10.09
CA LEU A 35 20.08 -4.08 8.80
C LEU A 35 19.28 -5.29 8.31
N ASP A 36 19.85 -6.48 8.49
CA ASP A 36 19.22 -7.77 8.16
C ASP A 36 17.85 -7.94 8.81
N ALA A 37 17.69 -7.44 10.05
CA ALA A 37 16.44 -7.52 10.81
C ALA A 37 15.34 -6.53 10.35
N TYR A 38 15.63 -5.58 9.45
CA TYR A 38 14.61 -4.65 8.95
C TYR A 38 13.58 -5.38 8.09
N PRO A 39 12.29 -5.01 8.18
CA PRO A 39 11.28 -5.58 7.32
C PRO A 39 11.55 -5.19 5.86
N TYR A 40 11.40 -6.17 4.98
CA TYR A 40 11.36 -5.93 3.55
C TYR A 40 9.95 -5.43 3.21
N LEU A 41 9.83 -4.18 2.80
CA LEU A 41 8.53 -3.52 2.59
C LEU A 41 8.27 -3.26 1.11
N GLY A 42 7.00 -3.27 0.73
CA GLY A 42 6.57 -2.78 -0.56
C GLY A 42 6.64 -1.25 -0.67
N PRO A 43 6.54 -0.70 -1.89
CA PRO A 43 6.65 0.74 -2.14
C PRO A 43 5.57 1.54 -1.41
N GLY A 44 4.42 0.95 -1.08
CA GLY A 44 3.35 1.56 -0.30
C GLY A 44 3.54 1.50 1.22
N PHE A 45 4.74 1.15 1.72
CA PHE A 45 4.99 0.80 3.13
C PHE A 45 4.28 -0.48 3.58
N THR A 46 3.85 -1.33 2.66
CA THR A 46 3.16 -2.59 2.95
C THR A 46 4.12 -3.63 3.48
N PHE A 47 3.72 -4.37 4.52
CA PHE A 47 4.47 -5.55 4.94
C PHE A 47 4.43 -6.62 3.83
N THR A 48 5.59 -7.22 3.53
CA THR A 48 5.68 -8.34 2.60
C THR A 48 5.82 -9.66 3.37
N CYS A 49 5.30 -10.74 2.79
CA CYS A 49 5.40 -12.07 3.40
C CYS A 49 6.67 -12.79 2.97
N ARG A 50 7.26 -13.51 3.91
CA ARG A 50 8.38 -14.44 3.65
C ARG A 50 7.95 -15.59 2.75
N ASP A 51 6.73 -16.10 2.94
CA ASP A 51 6.14 -17.15 2.10
C ASP A 51 4.92 -16.60 1.35
N LYS A 52 4.85 -16.83 0.03
CA LYS A 52 3.75 -16.38 -0.83
C LYS A 52 2.39 -16.97 -0.42
N LYS A 53 2.36 -18.13 0.22
CA LYS A 53 1.09 -18.74 0.68
C LYS A 53 0.44 -17.93 1.80
N ASP A 54 1.24 -17.18 2.55
CA ASP A 54 0.82 -16.42 3.73
C ASP A 54 0.52 -14.95 3.41
N THR A 55 0.64 -14.51 2.15
CA THR A 55 0.49 -13.09 1.74
C THR A 55 -0.78 -12.43 2.28
N LYS A 56 -1.88 -13.18 2.38
CA LYS A 56 -3.16 -12.66 2.91
C LYS A 56 -3.11 -12.28 4.39
N LEU A 57 -2.20 -12.86 5.18
CA LEU A 57 -2.07 -12.57 6.61
C LEU A 57 -1.53 -11.17 6.89
N LEU A 58 -0.75 -10.60 5.96
CA LEU A 58 -0.18 -9.26 6.10
C LEU A 58 -0.90 -8.21 5.24
N HIS A 59 -1.95 -8.60 4.51
CA HIS A 59 -2.78 -7.67 3.76
C HIS A 59 -3.43 -6.65 4.70
N GLY A 60 -3.44 -5.37 4.33
CA GLY A 60 -3.90 -4.29 5.19
C GLY A 60 -2.89 -3.83 6.27
N LEU A 61 -1.70 -4.44 6.39
CA LEU A 61 -0.67 -3.99 7.34
C LEU A 61 0.36 -3.07 6.67
N PHE A 62 0.52 -1.88 7.22
CA PHE A 62 1.43 -0.84 6.74
C PHE A 62 2.39 -0.38 7.84
N ALA A 63 3.66 -0.20 7.51
CA ALA A 63 4.70 0.26 8.41
C ALA A 63 5.09 1.72 8.11
N PHE A 64 4.39 2.67 8.73
CA PHE A 64 4.76 4.09 8.66
C PHE A 64 5.51 4.55 9.92
N ASN A 65 6.72 4.03 10.10
CA ASN A 65 7.60 4.37 11.21
C ASN A 65 9.09 4.10 10.83
N TYR A 66 10.00 4.17 11.80
CA TYR A 66 11.43 3.97 11.58
C TYR A 66 11.82 2.62 10.97
N SER A 67 11.03 1.56 11.16
CA SER A 67 11.30 0.24 10.54
C SER A 67 11.23 0.27 9.02
N ALA A 68 10.67 1.32 8.41
CA ALA A 68 10.61 1.46 6.96
C ALA A 68 11.88 2.04 6.34
N VAL A 69 12.84 2.54 7.12
CA VAL A 69 13.95 3.36 6.59
C VAL A 69 14.80 2.63 5.54
N VAL A 70 15.06 1.33 5.71
CA VAL A 70 15.89 0.57 4.77
C VAL A 70 15.17 0.33 3.44
N SER A 71 13.86 0.05 3.49
CA SER A 71 13.07 -0.26 2.29
C SER A 71 12.50 0.98 1.60
N CYS A 72 12.31 2.07 2.34
CA CYS A 72 11.50 3.22 1.89
C CYS A 72 12.14 4.58 2.15
N GLY A 73 13.33 4.62 2.75
CA GLY A 73 13.99 5.86 3.16
C GLY A 73 13.33 6.55 4.36
N ILE A 74 13.81 7.76 4.68
CA ILE A 74 13.38 8.53 5.85
C ILE A 74 11.95 9.10 5.75
N SER A 75 11.25 8.88 4.63
CA SER A 75 9.91 9.42 4.37
C SER A 75 8.85 8.91 5.32
N ALA A 76 9.04 7.73 5.91
CA ALA A 76 8.14 7.16 6.93
C ALA A 76 8.58 7.44 8.38
N SER A 77 9.70 8.16 8.59
CA SER A 77 10.33 8.27 9.91
C SER A 77 10.79 9.67 10.28
N SER A 78 10.39 10.69 9.53
CA SER A 78 10.77 12.09 9.78
C SER A 78 9.63 13.04 9.47
N LEU A 79 9.47 14.10 10.28
CA LEU A 79 8.44 15.13 10.07
C LEU A 79 8.54 15.78 8.67
N PRO A 80 9.73 16.17 8.16
CA PRO A 80 9.84 16.70 6.79
C PRO A 80 9.48 15.66 5.72
N GLY A 81 9.76 14.38 6.00
CA GLY A 81 9.44 13.26 5.11
C GLY A 81 7.95 13.00 4.97
N MET A 82 7.13 13.35 5.97
CA MET A 82 5.68 13.10 5.97
C MET A 82 4.97 13.76 4.78
N ARG A 83 5.44 14.93 4.33
CA ARG A 83 4.90 15.61 3.14
C ARG A 83 4.85 14.70 1.91
N TYR A 84 5.82 13.78 1.78
CA TYR A 84 5.92 12.85 0.67
C TYR A 84 5.46 11.43 1.04
N GLY A 85 5.70 11.01 2.28
CA GLY A 85 5.33 9.69 2.76
C GLY A 85 3.82 9.49 2.91
N ILE A 86 3.09 10.50 3.40
CA ILE A 86 1.65 10.37 3.65
C ILE A 86 0.84 10.18 2.36
N PRO A 87 1.04 10.98 1.28
CA PRO A 87 0.33 10.73 0.03
C PRO A 87 0.57 9.31 -0.50
N ARG A 88 1.81 8.82 -0.43
CA ARG A 88 2.18 7.47 -0.86
C ARG A 88 1.51 6.37 -0.03
N LEU A 89 1.43 6.55 1.29
CA LEU A 89 0.72 5.64 2.18
C LEU A 89 -0.78 5.62 1.88
N VAL A 90 -1.39 6.81 1.75
CA VAL A 90 -2.82 6.96 1.47
C VAL A 90 -3.18 6.31 0.14
N SER A 91 -2.38 6.53 -0.91
CA SER A 91 -2.57 5.83 -2.20
C SER A 91 -2.53 4.32 -2.03
N ALA A 92 -1.54 3.77 -1.32
CA ALA A 92 -1.44 2.32 -1.13
C ALA A 92 -2.62 1.72 -0.35
N VAL A 93 -3.16 2.45 0.64
CA VAL A 93 -4.37 2.06 1.37
C VAL A 93 -5.60 2.11 0.45
N ALA A 94 -5.77 3.19 -0.30
CA ALA A 94 -6.87 3.35 -1.25
C ALA A 94 -6.84 2.27 -2.33
N ASP A 95 -5.65 1.94 -2.85
CA ASP A 95 -5.45 0.89 -3.86
C ASP A 95 -5.86 -0.50 -3.32
N GLN A 96 -5.52 -0.82 -2.06
CA GLN A 96 -5.96 -2.08 -1.44
C GLN A 96 -7.47 -2.11 -1.26
N LEU A 97 -8.08 -1.08 -0.69
CA LEU A 97 -9.53 -1.02 -0.50
C LEU A 97 -10.29 -1.10 -1.83
N PHE A 98 -9.82 -0.39 -2.86
CA PHE A 98 -10.39 -0.46 -4.20
C PHE A 98 -10.28 -1.87 -4.79
N SER A 99 -9.11 -2.50 -4.66
CA SER A 99 -8.87 -3.85 -5.17
C SER A 99 -9.65 -4.94 -4.42
N ASP A 100 -9.88 -4.74 -3.12
CA ASP A 100 -10.67 -5.61 -2.27
C ASP A 100 -12.15 -5.57 -2.67
N ASN A 101 -12.65 -4.39 -3.03
CA ASN A 101 -14.03 -4.17 -3.49
C ASN A 101 -14.21 -4.27 -5.01
N ARG A 102 -13.19 -4.75 -5.77
CA ARG A 102 -13.20 -4.72 -7.24
C ARG A 102 -14.43 -5.35 -7.87
N GLU A 103 -14.97 -6.43 -7.30
CA GLU A 103 -16.10 -7.16 -7.87
C GLU A 103 -17.38 -6.32 -7.82
N GLU A 104 -17.64 -5.67 -6.68
CA GLU A 104 -18.76 -4.76 -6.49
C GLU A 104 -18.61 -3.52 -7.36
N ILE A 105 -17.43 -2.90 -7.36
CA ILE A 105 -17.13 -1.70 -8.14
C ILE A 105 -17.35 -1.97 -9.63
N LEU A 106 -16.80 -3.07 -10.16
CA LEU A 106 -16.96 -3.44 -11.56
C LEU A 106 -18.42 -3.77 -11.89
N LYS A 107 -19.13 -4.48 -11.00
CA LYS A 107 -20.56 -4.74 -11.17
C LYS A 107 -21.34 -3.43 -11.32
N ASN A 108 -21.15 -2.49 -10.40
CA ASN A 108 -21.84 -1.19 -10.42
C ASN A 108 -21.52 -0.42 -11.70
N PHE A 109 -20.26 -0.40 -12.12
CA PHE A 109 -19.81 0.22 -13.36
C PHE A 109 -20.50 -0.39 -14.60
N TYR A 110 -20.53 -1.72 -14.71
CA TYR A 110 -21.17 -2.39 -15.86
C TYR A 110 -22.70 -2.32 -15.85
N SER A 111 -23.33 -2.24 -14.68
CA SER A 111 -24.79 -2.12 -14.56
C SER A 111 -25.30 -0.67 -14.65
N TYR A 112 -24.39 0.30 -14.77
CA TYR A 112 -24.75 1.72 -14.78
C TYR A 112 -25.61 2.06 -15.99
N ASN A 113 -26.83 2.53 -15.74
CA ASN A 113 -27.81 2.89 -16.77
C ASN A 113 -28.65 4.12 -16.33
N GLU A 114 -28.05 5.00 -15.55
CA GLU A 114 -28.70 6.23 -15.12
C GLU A 114 -28.57 7.29 -16.22
N ALA A 115 -29.69 7.93 -16.57
CA ALA A 115 -29.71 8.94 -17.63
C ALA A 115 -29.15 10.27 -17.10
N GLU A 116 -27.88 10.57 -17.36
CA GLU A 116 -27.23 11.81 -16.89
C GLU A 116 -27.56 13.04 -17.75
N PHE A 117 -27.85 12.86 -19.03
CA PHE A 117 -28.11 13.94 -19.99
C PHE A 117 -29.50 13.85 -20.60
N VAL A 118 -30.52 14.07 -19.78
CA VAL A 118 -31.90 14.24 -20.21
C VAL A 118 -32.15 15.70 -20.57
N GLY A 119 -32.30 15.98 -21.86
CA GLY A 119 -32.69 17.30 -22.37
C GLY A 119 -33.75 17.16 -23.45
N GLU A 120 -34.71 18.07 -23.47
CA GLU A 120 -35.66 18.18 -24.58
C GLU A 120 -35.05 19.03 -25.70
N TRP A 121 -35.01 18.48 -26.91
CA TRP A 121 -34.61 19.25 -28.08
C TRP A 121 -35.71 20.25 -28.44
N THR A 122 -35.52 21.51 -28.08
CA THR A 122 -36.39 22.59 -28.57
C THR A 122 -36.03 22.89 -30.02
N ASN A 123 -36.86 22.42 -30.95
CA ASN A 123 -36.76 22.77 -32.36
C ASN A 123 -37.15 24.25 -32.51
N ARG A 124 -36.20 25.17 -32.27
CA ARG A 124 -36.38 26.58 -32.65
C ARG A 124 -36.40 26.61 -34.16
N GLY A 125 -37.61 26.57 -34.71
CA GLY A 125 -37.87 26.69 -36.13
C GLY A 125 -37.04 27.82 -36.72
N SER A 126 -36.38 27.51 -37.82
CA SER A 126 -35.66 28.46 -38.67
C SER A 126 -36.63 29.53 -39.18
N GLU A 127 -36.88 30.56 -38.39
CA GLU A 127 -37.35 31.85 -38.91
C GLU A 127 -36.13 32.61 -39.42
N VAL A 128 -35.67 32.22 -40.60
CA VAL A 128 -34.82 33.06 -41.44
C VAL A 128 -35.74 34.09 -42.08
N ARG A 129 -35.60 35.35 -41.64
CA ARG A 129 -36.17 36.52 -42.32
C ARG A 129 -35.35 36.90 -43.54
#